data_AF-A0A3C1KPE1-F1
#
_entry.id   AF-A0A3C1KPE1-F1
#
_cell.length_a   1.000
_cell.length_b   1.000
_cell.length_c   1.000
_cell.angle_alpha   90.00
_cell.angle_beta   90.00
_cell.angle_gamma   90.00
#
_symmetry.space_group_name_H-M   'P 1'
#
loop_
_entity.id
_entity.type
_entity.pdbx_description
1 polymer ?
#
loop_
_entity_poly.entity_id
_entity_poly.type
_entity_poly.pdbx_seq_one_letter_code
_entity_poly.pdbx_strand_id
1 'polypeptide(L)'
;DVERRLSETFAERSEVDVLPVERMPADADITNISALGPPARIQAIADMVEGEANLVAYSGDALEGAALSWIDIHHSDASKGNAVEVLKRELGIERVLCFGDSDNDLSMFALADECYAPDNAKPYVKAAASAV
;
A
#
# COMPACT_ATOMS: atom_id res chain seq x y z
N ASP A 1 9.89 20.71 11.78
CA ASP A 1 11.19 20.78 11.09
C ASP A 1 11.50 19.62 10.17
N VAL A 2 11.36 18.34 10.58
CA VAL A 2 11.60 17.21 9.64
C VAL A 2 10.52 17.13 8.55
N GLU A 3 9.24 17.24 8.92
CA GLU A 3 8.09 17.19 7.99
C GLU A 3 8.18 18.27 6.89
N ARG A 4 8.50 19.52 7.28
CA ARG A 4 8.65 20.63 6.33
C ARG A 4 9.82 20.39 5.37
N ARG A 5 10.96 19.92 5.87
CA ARG A 5 12.13 19.60 5.04
C ARG A 5 11.83 18.47 4.05
N LEU A 6 11.15 17.41 4.49
CA LEU A 6 10.73 16.33 3.59
C LEU A 6 9.79 16.86 2.50
N SER A 7 8.80 17.67 2.89
CA SER A 7 7.89 18.32 1.96
C SER A 7 8.62 19.18 0.92
N GLU A 8 9.63 19.95 1.34
CA GLU A 8 10.48 20.75 0.44
C GLU A 8 11.27 19.84 -0.51
N THR A 9 11.87 18.76 -0.02
CA THR A 9 12.59 17.78 -0.85
C THR A 9 11.68 17.07 -1.85
N PHE A 10 10.43 16.76 -1.49
CA PHE A 10 9.45 16.21 -2.44
C PHE A 10 9.04 17.24 -3.49
N ALA A 11 8.88 18.51 -3.12
CA ALA A 11 8.54 19.60 -4.04
C ALA A 11 9.65 19.92 -5.06
N GLU A 12 10.91 19.57 -4.76
CA GLU A 12 12.03 19.67 -5.71
C GLU A 12 11.94 18.64 -6.85
N ARG A 13 11.11 17.59 -6.71
CA ARG A 13 10.87 16.61 -7.76
C ARG A 13 9.86 17.18 -8.76
N SER A 14 10.27 17.31 -10.02
CA SER A 14 9.50 17.95 -11.11
C SER A 14 8.15 17.32 -11.45
N GLU A 15 7.78 16.21 -10.80
CA GLU A 15 6.61 15.40 -11.11
C GLU A 15 5.53 15.46 -10.02
N VAL A 16 5.77 16.16 -8.90
CA VAL A 16 4.87 16.18 -7.75
C VAL A 16 4.57 17.61 -7.30
N ASP A 17 3.30 18.00 -7.41
CA ASP A 17 2.80 19.25 -6.83
C ASP A 17 2.53 19.07 -5.33
N VAL A 18 3.32 19.76 -4.51
CA VAL A 18 3.09 19.82 -3.06
C VAL A 18 2.18 20.98 -2.74
N LEU A 19 0.96 20.69 -2.28
CA LEU A 19 -0.05 21.69 -1.95
C LEU A 19 -0.43 21.64 -0.46
N PRO A 20 -0.78 22.80 0.15
CA PRO A 20 -1.35 22.82 1.49
C PRO A 20 -2.68 22.07 1.54
N VAL A 21 -2.95 21.38 2.65
CA VAL A 21 -4.16 20.55 2.84
C VAL A 21 -5.45 21.37 2.72
N GLU A 22 -5.40 22.66 3.03
CA GLU A 22 -6.51 23.59 2.90
C GLU A 22 -6.97 23.80 1.45
N ARG A 23 -6.15 23.39 0.46
CA ARG A 23 -6.53 23.40 -0.96
C ARG A 23 -7.18 22.11 -1.43
N MET A 24 -7.24 21.07 -0.58
CA MET A 24 -7.91 19.82 -0.94
C MET A 24 -9.42 20.07 -1.05
N PRO A 25 -10.05 19.72 -2.18
CA PRO A 25 -11.50 19.81 -2.31
C PRO A 25 -12.20 19.00 -1.22
N ALA A 26 -13.32 19.52 -0.71
CA ALA A 26 -14.10 18.83 0.32
C ALA A 26 -14.74 17.53 -0.19
N ASP A 27 -14.86 17.40 -1.51
CA ASP A 27 -15.41 16.27 -2.25
C ASP A 27 -14.32 15.47 -2.99
N ALA A 28 -13.05 15.58 -2.57
CA ALA A 28 -11.98 14.81 -3.16
C ALA A 28 -12.17 13.30 -2.88
N ASP A 29 -12.12 12.49 -3.93
CA ASP A 29 -12.02 11.04 -3.82
C ASP A 29 -10.60 10.66 -3.38
N ILE A 30 -10.45 10.21 -2.14
CA ILE A 30 -9.16 9.80 -1.56
C ILE A 30 -9.00 8.30 -1.73
N THR A 31 -8.04 7.89 -2.55
CA THR A 31 -7.73 6.47 -2.78
C THR A 31 -6.72 5.91 -1.77
N ASN A 32 -5.78 6.74 -1.34
CA ASN A 32 -4.72 6.38 -0.40
C ASN A 32 -4.23 7.61 0.37
N ILE A 33 -3.83 7.40 1.62
CA ILE A 33 -3.12 8.37 2.45
C ILE A 33 -1.77 7.75 2.81
N SER A 34 -0.70 8.34 2.30
CA SER A 34 0.68 8.00 2.69
C SER A 34 1.20 9.03 3.67
N ALA A 35 1.80 8.57 4.76
CA ALA A 35 2.43 9.44 5.74
C ALA A 35 3.75 8.86 6.25
N LEU A 36 4.62 9.74 6.76
CA LEU A 36 5.90 9.37 7.32
C LEU A 36 6.17 10.20 8.57
N GLY A 37 6.65 9.56 9.63
CA GLY A 37 6.85 10.22 10.91
C GLY A 37 7.50 9.35 11.98
N PRO A 38 7.62 9.85 13.22
CA PRO A 38 8.17 9.07 14.32
C PRO A 38 7.36 7.78 14.57
N PRO A 39 8.00 6.62 14.85
CA PRO A 39 7.33 5.33 15.01
C PRO A 39 6.14 5.36 15.98
N ALA A 40 6.29 6.03 17.12
CA ALA A 40 5.21 6.13 18.11
C ALA A 40 3.96 6.88 17.58
N ARG A 41 4.13 7.86 16.69
CA ARG A 41 3.00 8.57 16.07
C ARG A 41 2.36 7.75 14.97
N ILE A 42 3.17 7.06 14.18
CA ILE A 42 2.68 6.16 13.14
C ILE A 42 1.87 5.01 13.75
N GLN A 43 2.37 4.40 14.83
CA GLN A 43 1.63 3.37 15.54
C GLN A 43 0.30 3.90 16.09
N ALA A 44 0.29 5.09 16.69
CA ALA A 44 -0.95 5.68 17.18
C ALA A 44 -1.99 5.91 16.06
N ILE A 45 -1.54 6.24 14.83
CA ILE A 45 -2.44 6.35 13.67
C ILE A 45 -2.92 4.97 13.23
N ALA A 46 -2.05 3.97 13.17
CA ALA A 46 -2.44 2.59 12.83
C ALA A 46 -3.49 2.05 13.81
N ASP A 47 -3.33 2.27 15.12
CA ASP A 47 -4.28 1.85 16.15
C ASP A 47 -5.65 2.54 15.98
N MET A 48 -5.69 3.80 15.53
CA MET A 48 -6.94 4.49 15.20
C MET A 48 -7.62 3.89 13.97
N VAL A 49 -6.84 3.52 12.94
CA VAL A 49 -7.36 2.90 11.71
C VAL A 49 -7.91 1.50 11.97
N GLU A 50 -7.31 0.73 12.88
CA GLU A 50 -7.79 -0.62 13.22
C GLU A 50 -9.24 -0.62 13.77
N GLY A 51 -9.70 0.50 14.33
CA GLY A 51 -11.08 0.69 14.78
C GLY A 51 -12.09 0.95 13.65
N GLU A 52 -11.64 1.19 12.42
CA GLU A 52 -12.49 1.57 11.29
C GLU A 52 -12.77 0.40 10.35
N ALA A 53 -14.04 0.06 10.16
CA ALA A 53 -14.45 -1.16 9.46
C ALA A 53 -13.96 -1.27 8.01
N ASN A 54 -13.77 -0.12 7.35
CA ASN A 54 -13.49 -0.04 5.91
C ASN A 54 -12.08 0.49 5.61
N LEU A 55 -11.21 0.60 6.62
CA LEU A 55 -9.85 1.09 6.42
C LEU A 55 -8.83 0.02 6.82
N VAL A 56 -7.71 0.01 6.11
CA VAL A 56 -6.54 -0.80 6.43
C VAL A 56 -5.32 0.10 6.44
N ALA A 57 -4.44 -0.11 7.41
CA ALA A 57 -3.15 0.56 7.51
C ALA A 57 -2.01 -0.45 7.36
N TYR A 58 -1.05 -0.13 6.49
CA TYR A 58 0.24 -0.82 6.41
C TYR A 58 1.33 0.13 6.86
N SER A 59 2.22 -0.32 7.72
CA SER A 59 3.33 0.51 8.21
C SER A 59 4.63 -0.28 8.29
N GLY A 60 5.75 0.42 8.22
CA GLY A 60 7.06 -0.18 8.38
C GLY A 60 8.14 0.86 8.63
N ASP A 61 9.37 0.38 8.81
CA ASP A 61 10.53 1.27 8.97
C ASP A 61 10.88 1.94 7.64
N ALA A 62 11.17 3.24 7.68
CA ALA A 62 11.65 3.97 6.52
C ALA A 62 13.15 3.69 6.30
N LEU A 63 13.56 3.53 5.04
CA LEU A 63 14.93 3.16 4.64
C LEU A 63 15.99 4.27 4.88
N GLU A 64 15.59 5.46 5.31
CA GLU A 64 16.48 6.63 5.39
C GLU A 64 16.79 7.03 6.82
N GLY A 65 17.96 6.62 7.34
CA GLY A 65 18.89 7.33 8.27
C GLY A 65 18.41 8.01 9.57
N ALA A 66 17.12 8.20 9.75
CA ALA A 66 16.43 8.76 10.89
C ALA A 66 15.36 7.74 11.27
N ALA A 67 15.15 7.49 12.57
CA ALA A 67 14.16 6.56 13.09
C ALA A 67 12.73 7.03 12.75
N LEU A 68 12.32 6.83 11.49
CA LEU A 68 11.04 7.18 10.92
C LEU A 68 10.36 5.91 10.45
N SER A 69 9.05 5.88 10.58
CA SER A 69 8.19 4.85 10.02
C SER A 69 7.29 5.47 8.97
N TRP A 70 6.93 4.69 7.96
CA TRP A 70 5.91 5.05 6.98
C TRP A 70 4.60 4.35 7.34
N ILE A 71 3.49 4.92 6.84
CA ILE A 71 2.17 4.30 6.86
C ILE A 71 1.43 4.62 5.56
N ASP A 72 0.77 3.62 5.01
CA ASP A 72 -0.20 3.75 3.92
C ASP A 72 -1.57 3.32 4.43
N ILE A 73 -2.58 4.15 4.19
CA ILE A 73 -3.96 3.94 4.64
C ILE A 73 -4.88 4.01 3.42
N HIS A 74 -5.66 2.96 3.20
CA HIS A 74 -6.61 2.89 2.09
C HIS A 74 -7.85 2.10 2.49
N HIS A 75 -8.84 2.08 1.59
CA HIS A 75 -10.04 1.28 1.78
C HIS A 75 -9.70 -0.22 1.89
N SER A 76 -10.43 -0.97 2.73
CA SER A 76 -10.18 -2.41 2.95
C SER A 76 -10.37 -3.26 1.68
N ASP A 77 -11.29 -2.86 0.81
CA ASP A 77 -11.49 -3.48 -0.51
C ASP A 77 -10.41 -3.12 -1.55
N ALA A 78 -9.51 -2.17 -1.27
CA ALA A 78 -8.44 -1.77 -2.18
C ALA A 78 -7.25 -2.73 -2.10
N SER A 79 -7.42 -3.96 -2.60
CA SER A 79 -6.39 -4.99 -2.66
C SER A 79 -5.99 -5.34 -4.10
N LYS A 80 -4.77 -5.89 -4.28
CA LYS A 80 -4.33 -6.41 -5.59
C LYS A 80 -5.28 -7.51 -6.10
N GLY A 81 -5.77 -8.35 -5.19
CA GLY A 81 -6.78 -9.37 -5.50
C GLY A 81 -8.06 -8.78 -6.08
N ASN A 82 -8.68 -7.83 -5.38
CA ASN A 82 -9.92 -7.20 -5.86
C ASN A 82 -9.70 -6.47 -7.20
N ALA A 83 -8.57 -5.79 -7.37
CA ALA A 83 -8.23 -5.15 -8.63
C ALA A 83 -8.15 -6.16 -9.79
N VAL A 84 -7.50 -7.31 -9.56
CA VAL A 84 -7.42 -8.40 -10.55
C VAL A 84 -8.78 -9.00 -10.84
N GLU A 85 -9.65 -9.19 -9.84
CA GLU A 85 -11.00 -9.70 -10.04
C GLU A 85 -11.86 -8.77 -10.91
N VAL A 86 -11.78 -7.45 -10.65
CA VAL A 86 -12.45 -6.44 -11.47
C VAL A 86 -11.98 -6.53 -12.93
N LEU A 87 -10.67 -6.54 -13.16
CA LEU A 87 -10.09 -6.64 -14.51
C LEU A 87 -10.46 -7.96 -15.19
N LYS A 88 -10.43 -9.08 -14.47
CA LYS A 88 -10.80 -10.41 -14.97
C LYS A 88 -12.22 -10.38 -15.54
N ARG A 89 -13.17 -9.80 -14.78
CA ARG A 89 -14.57 -9.65 -15.18
C ARG A 89 -14.74 -8.72 -16.37
N GLU A 90 -14.13 -7.54 -16.34
CA GLU A 90 -14.29 -6.52 -17.39
C GLU A 90 -13.72 -6.96 -18.74
N LEU A 91 -12.60 -7.69 -18.72
CA LEU A 91 -11.93 -8.15 -19.92
C LEU A 91 -12.41 -9.54 -20.39
N GLY A 92 -13.30 -10.20 -19.64
CA GLY A 92 -13.77 -11.56 -19.94
C GLY A 92 -12.65 -12.61 -19.90
N ILE A 93 -11.66 -12.42 -19.02
CA ILE A 93 -10.51 -13.30 -18.89
C ILE A 93 -10.89 -14.49 -18.02
N GLU A 94 -10.61 -15.71 -18.48
CA GLU A 94 -10.93 -16.92 -17.73
C GLU A 94 -9.82 -17.33 -16.77
N ARG A 95 -8.56 -17.09 -17.14
CA ARG A 95 -7.39 -17.51 -16.37
C ARG A 95 -6.44 -16.37 -16.04
N VAL A 96 -6.02 -16.33 -14.78
CA VAL A 96 -5.07 -15.37 -14.23
C VAL A 96 -3.85 -16.12 -13.73
N LEU A 97 -2.68 -15.67 -14.17
CA LEU A 97 -1.39 -16.08 -13.63
C LEU A 97 -0.72 -14.87 -13.02
N CYS A 98 -0.20 -15.00 -11.80
CA CYS A 98 0.39 -13.88 -11.07
C CYS A 98 1.74 -14.21 -10.44
N PHE A 99 2.54 -13.17 -10.24
CA PHE A 99 3.84 -13.22 -9.58
C PHE A 99 3.86 -12.21 -8.44
N GLY A 100 4.40 -12.59 -7.28
CA GLY A 100 4.39 -11.71 -6.11
C GLY A 100 5.33 -12.17 -5.01
N ASP A 101 5.86 -11.23 -4.24
CA ASP A 101 6.93 -11.48 -3.26
C ASP A 101 6.63 -10.91 -1.87
N SER A 102 5.52 -10.20 -1.73
CA SER A 102 5.19 -9.40 -0.55
C SER A 102 3.77 -9.64 -0.04
N ASP A 103 3.45 -9.05 1.11
CA ASP A 103 2.16 -9.23 1.81
C ASP A 103 0.95 -8.89 0.95
N ASN A 104 1.02 -7.81 0.18
CA ASN A 104 -0.12 -7.35 -0.62
C ASN A 104 -0.40 -8.28 -1.82
N ASP A 105 0.52 -9.17 -2.18
CA ASP A 105 0.36 -10.16 -3.26
C ASP A 105 -0.48 -11.37 -2.83
N LEU A 106 -0.58 -11.64 -1.52
CA LEU A 106 -1.35 -12.79 -1.00
C LEU A 106 -2.83 -12.73 -1.43
N SER A 107 -3.41 -11.52 -1.47
CA SER A 107 -4.78 -11.31 -1.97
C SER A 107 -4.95 -11.69 -3.44
N MET A 108 -3.93 -11.43 -4.26
CA MET A 108 -3.90 -11.79 -5.67
C MET A 108 -3.67 -13.29 -5.85
N PHE A 109 -2.80 -13.90 -5.03
CA PHE A 109 -2.53 -15.34 -5.05
C PHE A 109 -3.78 -16.16 -4.75
N ALA A 110 -4.62 -15.71 -3.81
CA ALA A 110 -5.86 -16.39 -3.44
C ALA A 110 -6.91 -16.46 -4.57
N LEU A 111 -6.81 -15.58 -5.57
CA LEU A 111 -7.77 -15.48 -6.67
C LEU A 111 -7.21 -15.98 -8.01
N ALA A 112 -5.89 -16.08 -8.14
CA ALA A 112 -5.24 -16.52 -9.37
C ALA A 112 -5.38 -18.03 -9.57
N ASP A 113 -5.44 -18.44 -10.84
CA ASP A 113 -5.43 -19.84 -11.22
C ASP A 113 -4.05 -20.47 -11.00
N GLU A 114 -3.00 -19.67 -11.22
CA GLU A 114 -1.61 -20.03 -10.94
C GLU A 114 -0.87 -18.82 -10.32
N CYS A 115 -0.08 -19.05 -9.28
CA CYS A 115 0.66 -17.99 -8.59
C CYS A 115 2.09 -18.42 -8.29
N TYR A 116 3.05 -17.52 -8.48
CA TYR A 116 4.48 -17.82 -8.35
C TYR A 116 5.18 -16.79 -7.48
N ALA A 117 5.97 -17.27 -6.51
CA ALA A 117 6.75 -16.40 -5.65
C ALA A 117 8.23 -16.47 -6.04
N PRO A 118 8.89 -15.36 -6.38
CA PRO A 118 10.31 -15.41 -6.72
C PRO A 118 11.18 -15.80 -5.52
N ASP A 119 12.43 -16.16 -5.79
CA ASP A 119 13.37 -16.63 -4.75
C ASP A 119 13.64 -15.63 -3.62
N ASN A 120 13.45 -14.33 -3.84
CA ASN A 120 13.60 -13.29 -2.82
C ASN A 120 12.35 -13.09 -1.96
N ALA A 121 11.24 -13.77 -2.27
CA ALA A 121 9.99 -13.61 -1.54
C ALA A 121 10.09 -14.10 -0.09
N LYS A 122 9.27 -13.50 0.78
CA LYS A 122 9.20 -13.91 2.18
C LYS A 122 8.70 -15.36 2.30
N PRO A 123 9.11 -16.12 3.33
CA PRO A 123 8.77 -17.55 3.45
C PRO A 123 7.27 -17.87 3.38
N TYR A 124 6.42 -17.03 3.99
CA TYR A 124 4.97 -17.25 3.97
C TYR A 124 4.34 -16.92 2.60
N VAL A 125 4.94 -16.02 1.82
CA VAL A 125 4.50 -15.74 0.45
C VAL A 125 4.82 -16.93 -0.45
N LYS A 126 6.04 -17.48 -0.33
CA LYS A 126 6.42 -18.73 -1.02
C LYS A 126 5.52 -19.90 -0.67
N ALA A 127 5.12 -20.02 0.60
CA ALA A 127 4.22 -21.06 1.07
C ALA A 127 2.79 -20.93 0.50
N ALA A 128 2.37 -19.72 0.12
CA ALA A 128 1.07 -19.47 -0.51
C ALA A 128 1.12 -19.62 -2.04
N ALA A 129 2.31 -19.69 -2.65
CA ALA A 129 2.47 -19.80 -4.10
C ALA A 129 2.24 -21.24 -4.59
N SER A 130 1.83 -21.35 -5.86
CA SER A 130 1.77 -22.63 -6.57
C SER A 130 3.17 -23.21 -6.82
N ALA A 131 4.17 -22.34 -7.04
CA ALA A 131 5.58 -22.69 -7.12
C ALA A 131 6.49 -21.49 -6.82
N VAL A 132 7.80 -21.77 -6.66
CA VAL A 132 8.88 -20.80 -6.47
C VAL A 132 9.79 -20.80 -7.70
#